data_AF-A0A7W1K4F1-F1
#
_entry.id   AF-A0A7W1K4F1-F1
#
_cell.length_a   1.000
_cell.length_b   1.000
_cell.length_c   1.000
_cell.angle_alpha   90.00
_cell.angle_beta   90.00
_cell.angle_gamma   90.00
#
_symmetry.space_group_name_H-M   'P 1'
#
loop_
_entity.id
_entity.type
_entity.pdbx_description
1 polymer ?
#
loop_
_entity_poly.entity_id
_entity_poly.type
_entity_poly.pdbx_seq_one_letter_code
_entity_poly.pdbx_strand_id
1 'polypeptide(L)'
;MHRKRHATDEDITGWFAGRVPGDWFTETPEVSYDREEILVVGRLEDVAVGDDASESTRAAARSGRIKQHREATREERMRIDREAQHRFGKKVSWGAECGHVRELFTTMSLPM
;
A
#
# COMPACT_ATOMS: atom_id res chain seq x y z
N MET A 1 -20.62 29.82 -7.52
CA MET A 1 -20.69 28.68 -6.58
C MET A 1 -20.01 27.48 -7.21
N HIS A 2 -18.75 27.20 -6.85
CA HIS A 2 -18.03 26.01 -7.35
C HIS A 2 -18.52 24.78 -6.57
N ARG A 3 -19.32 23.90 -7.19
CA ARG A 3 -19.51 22.55 -6.66
C ARG A 3 -18.13 21.89 -6.66
N LYS A 4 -17.58 21.57 -5.49
CA LYS A 4 -16.44 20.66 -5.39
C LYS A 4 -16.90 19.34 -6.02
N ARG A 5 -16.32 18.92 -7.14
CA ARG A 5 -16.49 17.55 -7.64
C ARG A 5 -15.97 16.62 -6.55
N HIS A 6 -16.78 15.66 -6.13
CA HIS A 6 -16.29 14.52 -5.36
C HIS A 6 -15.37 13.70 -6.29
N ALA A 7 -14.21 13.27 -5.81
CA ALA A 7 -13.33 12.39 -6.57
C ALA A 7 -14.04 11.04 -6.80
N THR A 8 -13.94 10.50 -8.02
CA THR A 8 -14.42 9.16 -8.37
C THR A 8 -13.40 8.09 -7.96
N ASP A 9 -13.77 6.81 -8.00
CA ASP A 9 -12.82 5.70 -7.78
C ASP A 9 -11.61 5.78 -8.72
N GLU A 10 -11.87 6.13 -9.98
CA GLU A 10 -10.86 6.27 -11.02
C GLU A 10 -9.92 7.45 -10.74
N ASP A 11 -10.44 8.57 -10.21
CA ASP A 11 -9.63 9.73 -9.83
C ASP A 11 -8.66 9.41 -8.68
N ILE A 12 -9.11 8.62 -7.69
CA ILE A 12 -8.28 8.20 -6.55
C ILE A 12 -7.22 7.19 -7.02
N THR A 13 -7.65 6.15 -7.74
CA THR A 13 -6.76 5.10 -8.24
C THR A 13 -5.68 5.67 -9.16
N GLY A 14 -6.07 6.50 -10.12
CA GLY A 14 -5.14 7.13 -11.06
C GLY A 14 -4.15 8.08 -10.37
N TRP A 15 -4.57 8.77 -9.30
CA TRP A 15 -3.67 9.63 -8.54
C TRP A 15 -2.58 8.82 -7.82
N PHE A 16 -2.94 7.71 -7.14
CA PHE A 16 -1.95 6.87 -6.48
C PHE A 16 -1.02 6.15 -7.48
N ALA A 17 -1.55 5.70 -8.61
CA ALA A 17 -0.73 5.09 -9.68
C ALA A 17 0.35 6.04 -10.21
N GLY A 18 0.09 7.35 -10.26
CA GLY A 18 1.08 8.36 -10.65
C GLY A 18 1.93 8.89 -9.49
N ARG A 19 1.46 8.76 -8.24
CA ARG A 19 2.12 9.38 -7.07
C ARG A 19 3.05 8.43 -6.33
N VAL A 20 2.76 7.14 -6.32
CA VAL A 20 3.62 6.11 -5.71
C VAL A 20 4.88 5.94 -6.56
N PRO A 21 6.08 5.95 -5.97
CA PRO A 21 7.31 5.71 -6.73
C PRO A 21 7.27 4.36 -7.46
N GLY A 22 7.66 4.36 -8.75
CA GLY A 22 7.54 3.20 -9.62
C GLY A 22 8.51 2.04 -9.28
N ASP A 23 9.47 2.26 -8.39
CA ASP A 23 10.44 1.28 -7.93
C ASP A 23 10.03 0.59 -6.62
N TRP A 24 8.88 0.95 -6.04
CA TRP A 24 8.40 0.33 -4.80
C TRP A 24 7.81 -1.06 -5.01
N PHE A 25 7.10 -1.26 -6.11
CA PHE A 25 6.27 -2.43 -6.37
C PHE A 25 6.50 -2.96 -7.78
N THR A 26 6.23 -4.25 -7.98
CA THR A 26 6.36 -4.91 -9.29
C THR A 26 5.16 -4.63 -10.22
N GLU A 27 4.06 -4.12 -9.67
CA GLU A 27 2.84 -3.75 -10.38
C GLU A 27 2.20 -2.51 -9.77
N THR A 28 1.23 -1.93 -10.46
CA THR A 28 0.44 -0.81 -9.93
C THR A 28 -0.25 -1.23 -8.63
N PRO A 29 -0.16 -0.45 -7.54
CA PRO A 29 -0.75 -0.84 -6.27
C PRO A 29 -2.27 -0.95 -6.38
N GLU A 30 -2.82 -1.93 -5.68
CA GLU A 30 -4.26 -2.05 -5.42
C GLU A 30 -4.70 -0.86 -4.54
N VAL A 31 -5.74 -0.15 -4.97
CA VAL A 31 -6.32 0.96 -4.22
C VAL A 31 -7.79 0.67 -3.98
N SER A 32 -8.16 0.56 -2.71
CA SER A 32 -9.55 0.49 -2.25
C SER A 32 -9.83 1.65 -1.32
N TYR A 33 -11.09 2.07 -1.19
CA TYR A 33 -11.45 3.12 -0.24
C TYR A 33 -12.91 3.00 0.18
N ASP A 34 -13.20 3.61 1.33
CA ASP A 34 -14.56 3.73 1.85
C ASP A 34 -14.88 5.20 2.18
N ARG A 35 -15.80 5.47 3.11
CA ARG A 35 -16.13 6.85 3.48
C ARG A 35 -15.00 7.58 4.21
N GLU A 36 -14.13 6.88 4.93
CA GLU A 36 -13.16 7.46 5.87
C GLU A 36 -11.70 7.21 5.47
N GLU A 37 -11.41 6.11 4.78
CA GLU A 37 -10.07 5.61 4.54
C GLU A 37 -9.86 5.22 3.07
N ILE A 38 -8.62 5.40 2.60
CA ILE A 38 -8.06 4.82 1.39
C ILE A 38 -7.02 3.79 1.82
N LEU A 39 -7.10 2.58 1.30
CA LEU A 39 -6.11 1.52 1.50
C LEU A 39 -5.32 1.31 0.20
N VAL A 40 -4.00 1.43 0.31
CA VAL A 40 -3.05 1.19 -0.78
C VAL A 40 -2.22 -0.04 -0.47
N VAL A 41 -2.28 -1.06 -1.32
CA VAL A 41 -1.48 -2.29 -1.17
C VAL A 41 -0.69 -2.56 -2.44
N GLY A 42 0.63 -2.63 -2.32
CA GLY A 42 1.51 -2.93 -3.44
C GLY A 42 2.19 -4.29 -3.33
N ARG A 43 2.48 -4.90 -4.48
CA ARG A 43 3.20 -6.18 -4.55
C ARG A 43 4.70 -5.96 -4.63
N LEU A 44 5.42 -6.58 -3.70
CA LEU A 44 6.87 -6.64 -3.69
C LEU A 44 7.35 -7.83 -4.52
N GLU A 45 8.57 -7.71 -5.02
CA GLU A 45 9.31 -8.86 -5.52
C GLU A 45 9.40 -9.94 -4.42
N ASP A 46 9.21 -11.21 -4.81
CA ASP A 46 9.25 -12.32 -3.88
C ASP A 46 10.68 -12.58 -3.38
N VAL A 47 10.80 -13.26 -2.25
CA VAL A 47 12.10 -13.57 -1.65
C VAL A 47 12.80 -14.71 -2.38
N ALA A 48 14.06 -14.51 -2.72
CA ALA A 48 14.94 -15.53 -3.27
C ALA A 48 15.50 -16.44 -2.15
N VAL A 49 14.64 -17.31 -1.61
CA VAL A 49 15.04 -18.38 -0.68
C VAL A 49 15.16 -19.69 -1.46
N GLY A 50 16.18 -20.50 -1.14
CA GLY A 50 16.50 -21.73 -1.87
C GLY A 50 15.32 -22.70 -1.97
N ASP A 51 15.30 -23.52 -3.03
CA ASP A 51 14.17 -24.39 -3.38
C ASP A 51 13.77 -25.36 -2.24
N ASP A 52 14.74 -25.81 -1.45
CA ASP A 52 14.53 -26.71 -0.30
C ASP A 52 14.00 -26.01 0.96
N ALA A 53 13.81 -24.70 0.95
CA ALA A 53 13.30 -23.96 2.11
C ALA A 53 11.85 -24.36 2.42
N SER A 54 11.59 -24.67 3.70
CA SER A 54 10.25 -24.95 4.21
C SER A 54 9.32 -23.75 4.00
N GLU A 55 8.02 -24.01 3.87
CA GLU A 55 7.02 -22.93 3.73
C GLU A 55 7.07 -21.95 4.91
N SER A 56 7.31 -22.44 6.13
CA SER A 56 7.50 -21.57 7.29
C SER A 56 8.68 -20.60 7.14
N THR A 57 9.78 -21.05 6.53
CA THR A 57 10.96 -20.23 6.26
C THR A 57 10.66 -19.20 5.16
N ARG A 58 9.96 -19.61 4.09
CA ARG A 58 9.54 -18.69 3.02
C ARG A 58 8.61 -17.60 3.54
N ALA A 59 7.59 -17.97 4.32
CA ALA A 59 6.65 -17.04 4.93
C ALA A 59 7.35 -16.05 5.87
N ALA A 60 8.29 -16.51 6.71
CA ALA A 60 9.09 -15.64 7.58
C ALA A 60 9.96 -14.66 6.78
N ALA A 61 10.60 -15.12 5.69
CA ALA A 61 11.40 -14.27 4.82
C ALA A 61 10.54 -13.20 4.12
N ARG A 62 9.36 -13.57 3.60
CA ARG A 62 8.38 -12.65 3.00
C ARG A 62 7.91 -11.59 3.99
N SER A 63 7.55 -11.99 5.21
CA SER A 63 7.20 -11.06 6.30
C SER A 63 8.36 -10.10 6.61
N GLY A 64 9.60 -10.61 6.68
CA GLY A 64 10.80 -9.79 6.84
C GLY A 64 10.99 -8.76 5.73
N ARG A 65 10.79 -9.17 4.47
CA ARG A 65 10.86 -8.29 3.29
C ARG A 65 9.80 -7.19 3.33
N ILE A 66 8.59 -7.52 3.76
CA ILE A 66 7.49 -6.57 3.93
C ILE A 66 7.82 -5.56 5.05
N LYS A 67 8.31 -6.03 6.20
CA LYS A 67 8.71 -5.16 7.31
C LYS A 67 9.84 -4.20 6.91
N GLN A 68 10.84 -4.69 6.20
CA GLN A 68 11.92 -3.86 5.66
C GLN A 68 11.37 -2.76 4.74
N HIS A 69 10.48 -3.12 3.80
CA HIS A 69 9.85 -2.15 2.91
C HIS A 69 9.04 -1.10 3.68
N ARG A 70 8.24 -1.54 4.67
CA ARG A 70 7.46 -0.65 5.55
C ARG A 70 8.35 0.40 6.21
N GLU A 71 9.50 -0.01 6.74
CA GLU A 71 10.42 0.88 7.44
C GLU A 71 11.13 1.82 6.46
N ALA A 72 11.65 1.29 5.35
CA ALA A 72 12.39 2.06 4.35
C ALA A 72 11.55 3.14 3.65
N THR A 73 10.25 2.89 3.44
CA THR A 73 9.35 3.81 2.73
C THR A 73 8.57 4.77 3.63
N ARG A 74 8.76 4.69 4.95
CA ARG A 74 7.90 5.36 5.94
C ARG A 74 7.74 6.86 5.69
N GLU A 75 8.84 7.59 5.52
CA GLU A 75 8.80 9.05 5.38
C GLU A 75 8.11 9.49 4.10
N GLU A 76 8.32 8.77 3.00
CA GLU A 76 7.69 9.07 1.72
C GLU A 76 6.20 8.71 1.72
N ARG A 77 5.82 7.58 2.32
CA ARG A 77 4.40 7.27 2.56
C ARG A 77 3.72 8.38 3.35
N MET A 78 4.35 8.87 4.42
CA MET A 78 3.81 10.01 5.19
C MET A 78 3.66 11.30 4.36
N ARG A 79 4.52 11.53 3.35
CA ARG A 79 4.37 12.67 2.43
C ARG A 79 3.16 12.47 1.52
N ILE A 80 3.05 11.28 0.91
CA ILE A 80 1.91 10.90 0.05
C ILE A 80 0.60 10.99 0.84
N ASP A 81 0.57 10.53 2.09
CA ASP A 81 -0.61 10.56 2.97
C ASP A 81 -1.12 11.97 3.17
N ARG A 82 -0.23 12.93 3.44
CA ARG A 82 -0.60 14.33 3.66
C ARG A 82 -1.17 14.96 2.38
N GLU A 83 -0.57 14.65 1.23
CA GLU A 83 -1.06 15.12 -0.07
C GLU A 83 -2.44 14.53 -0.39
N ALA A 84 -2.60 13.22 -0.21
CA ALA A 84 -3.86 12.51 -0.40
C ALA A 84 -4.93 13.03 0.56
N GLN A 85 -4.60 13.24 1.83
CA GLN A 85 -5.53 13.78 2.81
C GLN A 85 -5.97 15.21 2.46
N HIS A 86 -5.04 16.06 2.00
CA HIS A 86 -5.37 17.40 1.53
C HIS A 86 -6.30 17.37 0.31
N ARG A 87 -6.06 16.43 -0.62
CA ARG A 87 -6.79 16.31 -1.88
C ARG A 87 -8.17 15.66 -1.74
N PHE A 88 -8.25 14.57 -0.99
CA PHE A 88 -9.41 13.67 -0.93
C PHE A 88 -10.13 13.73 0.42
N GLY A 89 -9.53 14.32 1.46
CA GLY A 89 -10.14 14.40 2.79
C GLY A 89 -10.24 13.06 3.52
N LYS A 90 -9.52 12.03 3.07
CA LYS A 90 -9.52 10.67 3.63
C LYS A 90 -8.19 10.36 4.28
N LYS A 91 -8.21 9.50 5.30
CA LYS A 91 -6.98 8.90 5.83
C LYS A 91 -6.43 7.91 4.81
N VAL A 92 -5.12 7.69 4.83
CA VAL A 92 -4.49 6.70 3.98
C VAL A 92 -3.85 5.63 4.86
N SER A 93 -4.13 4.39 4.50
CA SER A 93 -3.52 3.19 5.04
C SER A 93 -2.72 2.47 3.98
N TRP A 94 -1.72 1.74 4.42
CA TRP A 94 -0.78 1.06 3.55
C TRP A 94 -0.65 -0.41 3.91
N GLY A 95 -0.37 -1.22 2.91
CA GLY A 95 0.10 -2.58 3.07
C GLY A 95 1.01 -2.99 1.93
N ALA A 96 1.57 -4.18 2.06
CA ALA A 96 2.28 -4.82 0.96
C ALA A 96 2.04 -6.33 0.93
N GLU A 97 2.21 -6.90 -0.25
CA GLU A 97 2.21 -8.34 -0.49
C GLU A 97 3.58 -8.79 -0.93
N CYS A 98 4.04 -9.94 -0.45
CA CYS A 98 5.25 -10.62 -0.92
C CYS A 98 4.94 -12.12 -1.00
N GLY A 99 4.94 -12.67 -2.22
CA GLY A 99 4.34 -13.99 -2.47
C GLY A 99 2.86 -14.01 -2.02
N HIS A 100 2.50 -14.96 -1.15
CA HIS A 100 1.15 -15.04 -0.58
C HIS A 100 1.00 -14.35 0.79
N VAL A 101 2.07 -13.74 1.33
CA VAL A 101 2.01 -13.04 2.61
C VAL A 101 1.58 -11.60 2.34
N ARG A 102 0.48 -11.17 2.96
CA ARG A 102 -0.02 -9.78 2.94
C ARG A 102 0.04 -9.22 4.35
N GLU A 103 0.65 -8.05 4.53
CA GLU A 103 0.62 -7.34 5.80
C GLU A 103 0.20 -5.88 5.62
N LEU A 104 -0.65 -5.41 6.53
CA LEU A 104 -1.04 -4.01 6.62
C LEU A 104 -0.18 -3.30 7.66
N PHE A 105 0.26 -2.08 7.37
CA PHE A 105 1.27 -1.35 8.14
C PHE A 105 0.71 -0.61 9.37
N THR A 106 -0.55 -0.92 9.71
CA THR A 106 -1.51 -0.31 10.66
C THR A 106 -2.61 0.48 9.93
N THR A 107 -3.82 -0.10 9.90
CA THR A 107 -5.09 0.54 9.53
C THR A 107 -5.79 1.04 10.79
N MET A 108 -6.41 2.21 10.77
CA MET A 108 -7.44 2.51 11.77
C MET A 108 -8.71 1.77 11.35
N SER A 109 -8.80 0.47 11.71
CA SER A 109 -10.00 -0.37 11.70
C SER A 109 -11.01 -0.13 10.56
N LEU A 110 -10.75 -0.66 9.37
CA LEU A 110 -11.86 -1.18 8.57
C LEU A 110 -12.25 -2.54 9.18
N PRO A 111 -13.52 -2.78 9.52
CA PRO A 111 -13.94 -4.08 10.02
C PRO A 111 -13.70 -5.15 8.94
N MET A 112 -13.04 -6.24 9.34
CA MET A 112 -12.95 -7.48 8.58
C MET A 112 -14.22 -8.31 8.78
#